data_AF-A0A482WEE5-F1
#
_entry.id   AF-A0A482WEE5-F1
#
_cell.length_a   1.000
_cell.length_b   1.000
_cell.length_c   1.000
_cell.angle_alpha   90.00
_cell.angle_beta   90.00
_cell.angle_gamma   90.00
#
_symmetry.space_group_name_H-M   'P 1'
#
loop_
_entity.id
_entity.type
_entity.pdbx_description
1 polymer ?
#
loop_
_entity_poly.entity_id
_entity_poly.type
_entity_poly.pdbx_seq_one_letter_code
_entity_poly.pdbx_strand_id
1 'polypeptide(L)' 'MVKLLIECGASVNSVNKYNVTPLHLAFQFGNIEIVKLLIEKGAN' A
#
# COMPACT_ATOMS: atom_id res chain seq x y z
N MET A 1 0.61 10.05 -5.97
CA MET A 1 -0.59 9.20 -6.23
C MET A 1 -1.02 8.40 -5.00
N VAL A 2 -0.17 7.54 -4.42
CA VAL A 2 -0.54 6.68 -3.27
C VAL A 2 -1.08 7.47 -2.07
N LYS A 3 -0.43 8.57 -1.69
CA LYS A 3 -0.91 9.47 -0.61
C LYS A 3 -2.33 9.98 -0.86
N LEU A 4 -2.60 10.50 -2.06
CA LEU A 4 -3.90 11.02 -2.45
C LEU A 4 -4.98 9.93 -2.41
N LEU A 5 -4.67 8.71 -2.85
CA LEU A 5 -5.61 7.59 -2.79
C LEU A 5 -5.98 7.26 -1.35
N ILE A 6 -5.00 7.23 -0.44
CA ILE A 6 -5.23 7.00 1.00
C ILE A 6 -6.06 8.14 1.60
N GLU A 7 -5.78 9.40 1.23
CA GLU A 7 -6.56 10.57 1.65
C GLU A 7 -8.01 10.54 1.14
N CYS A 8 -8.25 9.96 -0.04
CA CYS A 8 -9.59 9.70 -0.56
C CYS A 8 -10.28 8.46 0.05
N GLY A 9 -9.68 7.82 1.07
CA GLY A 9 -10.27 6.69 1.77
C GLY A 9 -9.95 5.31 1.17
N ALA A 10 -8.96 5.19 0.29
CA ALA A 10 -8.50 3.89 -0.18
C ALA A 10 -7.94 3.06 0.99
N SER A 11 -8.39 1.82 1.13
CA SER A 11 -7.88 0.90 2.14
C SER A 11 -6.46 0.44 1.78
N VAL A 12 -5.55 0.59 2.75
CA VAL A 12 -4.14 0.17 2.64
C VAL A 12 -3.96 -1.35 2.70
N ASN A 13 -4.99 -2.07 3.14
CA ASN A 13 -5.02 -3.53 3.28
C ASN A 13 -5.92 -4.21 2.23
N SER A 14 -6.45 -3.45 1.27
CA SER A 14 -7.20 -4.03 0.16
C SER A 14 -6.36 -5.08 -0.56
N VAL A 15 -7.00 -6.18 -0.97
CA VAL A 15 -6.34 -7.21 -1.76
C VAL A 15 -6.87 -7.26 -3.17
N ASN A 16 -6.02 -7.62 -4.12
CA ASN A 16 -6.48 -7.97 -5.46
C ASN A 16 -7.03 -9.41 -5.51
N LYS A 17 -7.47 -9.87 -6.69
CA LYS A 17 -7.97 -11.25 -6.92
C LYS A 17 -6.99 -12.39 -6.59
N TYR A 18 -5.73 -12.06 -6.32
CA TYR A 18 -4.66 -13.00 -5.95
C TYR A 18 -4.23 -12.86 -4.49
N ASN A 19 -5.02 -12.18 -3.64
CA ASN A 19 -4.69 -11.89 -2.24
C ASN A 19 -3.41 -11.05 -2.04
N VAL A 20 -3.04 -10.24 -3.04
CA VAL A 20 -1.86 -9.36 -2.97
C VAL A 20 -2.29 -7.99 -2.43
N THR A 21 -1.65 -7.55 -1.34
CA THR A 21 -1.86 -6.21 -0.75
C THR A 21 -0.98 -5.14 -1.43
N PRO A 22 -1.30 -3.84 -1.29
CA PRO A 22 -0.42 -2.74 -1.67
C PRO A 22 1.01 -2.90 -1.12
N LEU A 23 1.17 -3.45 0.08
CA LEU A 23 2.46 -3.65 0.72
C LEU A 23 3.30 -4.72 -0.01
N HIS A 24 2.69 -5.82 -0.44
CA HIS A 24 3.37 -6.84 -1.26
C HIS A 24 3.90 -6.25 -2.57
N LEU A 25 3.09 -5.43 -3.26
CA LEU A 25 3.51 -4.76 -4.49
C LEU A 25 4.66 -3.77 -4.21
N ALA A 26 4.57 -2.99 -3.13
CA ALA A 26 5.61 -2.03 -2.76
C ALA A 26 6.97 -2.71 -2.54
N PHE A 27 6.99 -3.89 -1.92
CA PHE A 27 8.20 -4.71 -1.79
C PHE A 27 8.67 -5.29 -3.13
N GLN A 28 7.77 -5.81 -3.96
CA GLN A 28 8.10 -6.39 -5.26
C GLN A 28 8.79 -5.38 -6.19
N PHE A 29 8.34 -4.12 -6.16
CA PHE A 29 8.91 -3.04 -6.97
C PHE A 29 10.06 -2.29 -6.28
N GLY A 30 10.44 -2.67 -5.05
CA GLY A 30 11.53 -2.05 -4.29
C GLY A 30 11.27 -0.59 -3.92
N ASN A 31 10.00 -0.16 -3.82
CA ASN A 31 9.67 1.23 -3.57
C ASN A 31 9.61 1.54 -2.08
N ILE A 32 10.77 1.84 -1.50
CA ILE A 32 10.97 2.08 -0.06
C ILE A 32 10.07 3.22 0.46
N GLU A 33 9.84 4.26 -0.34
CA GLU A 33 8.98 5.38 0.07
C GLU A 33 7.52 4.95 0.24
N ILE A 34 7.02 4.12 -0.68
CA ILE A 34 5.66 3.56 -0.59
C ILE A 34 5.57 2.58 0.58
N VAL A 35 6.59 1.74 0.81
CA VAL A 35 6.64 0.83 1.96
C VAL A 35 6.51 1.60 3.28
N LYS A 36 7.33 2.65 3.47
CA LYS A 36 7.27 3.50 4.67
C LYS A 36 5.89 4.14 4.85
N LEU A 37 5.35 4.72 3.78
CA LEU A 37 4.04 5.35 3.79
C LEU A 37 2.92 4.37 4.17
N LEU A 38 2.94 3.15 3.62
CA LEU A 38 1.92 2.14 3.92
C LEU A 38 2.01 1.67 5.37
N ILE A 39 3.23 1.44 5.89
CA ILE A 39 3.46 1.06 7.29
C ILE A 39 2.99 2.18 8.24
N GLU A 40 3.31 3.45 7.95
CA GLU A 40 2.85 4.61 8.73
C GLU A 40 1.31 4.71 8.77
N LYS A 41 0.64 4.20 7.74
CA LYS A 41 -0.82 4.16 7.64
C LYS A 41 -1.44 2.87 8.19
N GLY A 42 -0.64 2.00 8.81
CA GLY A 42 -1.12 0.78 9.47
C GLY A 42 -1.34 -0.40 8.52
N ALA A 43 -0.67 -0.44 7.37
CA ALA A 43 -0.72 -1.59 6.48
C ALA A 43 -0.09 -2.84 7.12
N ASN A 44 -0.73 -4.00 6.96
CA ASN A 44 -0.26 -5.28 7.49
C ASN A 44 -0.45 -6.46 6.52
#